data_AF-A0A7K1SGB0-F1
#
_entry.id   AF-A0A7K1SGB0-F1
#
_cell.length_a   1.000
_cell.length_b   1.000
_cell.length_c   1.000
_cell.angle_alpha   90.00
_cell.angle_beta   90.00
_cell.angle_gamma   90.00
#
_symmetry.space_group_name_H-M   'P 1'
#
loop_
_entity.id
_entity.type
_entity.pdbx_description
1 polymer ?
#
loop_
_entity_poly.entity_id
_entity_poly.type
_entity_poly.pdbx_seq_one_letter_code
_entity_poly.pdbx_strand_id
1 'polypeptide(L)'
;MRTFLLFGYFGAICTTTIAQTITRGPYLQMGTQTAVSIRWRTDIPTVGKISYGLSADNLSASVSEAASTTEHEVRVTGLTSDSQYFYSVGTTTQVLQQGSDNYFLTAPSATTKRKIRVASFGDCGINPINNQTNVRDAFLNFRGNTPTDLWMLIGDNSYDGDDPAFQVNFFEPYQTNLMKNSMLFAVPGNHDYSNNTTLADNHNIPYFSIFSFPTNAEAGGVASGTKEWYSFDYGPIHFVMLDGFGTRPVNGSAARFYADTVNHPQVIWLKQDLAATTKKWKIVYMHFPPYSQGAHNSESEPELVAIRQQINPILERFGVDMVMLGHSHSYERSYPIHDQYGSMSDFTANPSLYRFPEDNGTGRYDGSDNSCAYKSTSEKKKQGTVYVVAGSAGALGYNPALGPHPVMVSTQRQAGGSFYFDVEDNRLDAKFIQYNTPSDYAITDQFTVMKDVGLTQTLTVPAGQSITLTASYISDYQWSSPTNGGFSASTRSVVINPPVGSTSTYVVRDSKNCVQDVFTVIGSGPMFTLKAGNWNDPTVWSGNRIPTSTDELQLKHIVSVPDNTQVHALKVSYDPGIKLQLGTQAKLSLAN
;
A
#
# COMPACT_ATOMS: atom_id res chain seq x y z
N MET A 1 -37.41 83.06 -21.94
CA MET A 1 -37.31 81.59 -21.80
C MET A 1 -36.25 81.08 -22.77
N ARG A 2 -35.10 80.62 -22.27
CA ARG A 2 -34.09 79.90 -23.07
C ARG A 2 -34.09 78.46 -22.59
N THR A 3 -34.46 77.53 -23.46
CA THR A 3 -34.52 76.10 -23.18
C THR A 3 -33.13 75.51 -23.40
N PHE A 4 -32.50 74.99 -22.35
CA PHE A 4 -31.29 74.18 -22.43
C PHE A 4 -31.69 72.71 -22.60
N LEU A 5 -31.26 72.08 -23.70
CA LEU A 5 -31.32 70.64 -23.90
C LEU A 5 -30.03 70.02 -23.34
N LEU A 6 -30.14 69.32 -22.21
CA LEU A 6 -29.08 68.42 -21.72
C LEU A 6 -29.16 67.11 -22.52
N PHE A 7 -28.12 66.82 -23.30
CA PHE A 7 -27.87 65.47 -23.81
C PHE A 7 -27.18 64.66 -22.71
N GLY A 8 -27.90 63.72 -22.10
CA GLY A 8 -27.33 62.73 -21.18
C GLY A 8 -26.55 61.67 -21.96
N TYR A 9 -25.23 61.65 -21.78
CA TYR A 9 -24.36 60.60 -22.29
C TYR A 9 -24.50 59.38 -21.36
N PHE A 10 -25.31 58.39 -21.73
CA PHE A 10 -25.31 57.07 -21.08
C PHE A 10 -24.09 56.30 -21.58
N GLY A 11 -22.98 56.41 -20.85
CA GLY A 11 -21.84 55.51 -21.02
C GLY A 11 -22.24 54.11 -20.56
N ALA A 12 -22.51 53.21 -21.50
CA ALA A 12 -22.61 51.79 -21.21
C ALA A 12 -21.22 51.31 -20.75
N ILE A 13 -21.03 51.14 -19.45
CA ILE A 13 -19.87 50.44 -18.89
C ILE A 13 -20.07 48.97 -19.28
N CYS A 14 -19.47 48.58 -20.41
CA CYS A 14 -19.37 47.18 -20.79
C CYS A 14 -18.36 46.54 -19.84
N THR A 15 -18.83 46.00 -18.72
CA THR A 15 -18.00 45.16 -17.85
C THR A 15 -17.71 43.88 -18.62
N THR A 16 -16.50 43.74 -19.14
CA THR A 16 -16.01 42.46 -19.64
C THR A 16 -15.99 41.47 -18.48
N THR A 17 -16.99 40.59 -18.41
CA THR A 17 -16.99 39.43 -17.51
C THR A 17 -15.90 38.49 -17.97
N ILE A 18 -14.74 38.51 -17.33
CA ILE A 18 -13.71 37.49 -17.51
C ILE A 18 -14.28 36.20 -16.93
N ALA A 19 -14.37 35.15 -17.75
CA ALA A 19 -14.76 33.83 -17.29
C ALA A 19 -13.70 33.33 -16.31
N GLN A 20 -14.12 32.86 -15.14
CA GLN A 20 -13.24 32.28 -14.12
C GLN A 20 -12.49 31.08 -14.70
N THR A 21 -11.22 30.93 -14.33
CA THR A 21 -10.38 29.84 -14.83
C THR A 21 -9.72 29.07 -13.70
N ILE A 22 -9.50 27.77 -13.92
CA ILE A 22 -8.67 26.96 -13.03
C ILE A 22 -7.21 27.21 -13.39
N THR A 23 -6.42 27.66 -12.41
CA THR A 23 -4.98 27.88 -12.56
C THR A 23 -4.16 26.68 -12.05
N ARG A 24 -4.76 25.81 -11.23
CA ARG A 24 -4.12 24.60 -10.71
C ARG A 24 -5.14 23.49 -10.45
N GLY A 25 -4.83 22.27 -10.88
CA GLY A 25 -5.61 21.08 -10.55
C GLY A 25 -6.81 20.86 -11.49
N PRO A 26 -7.84 20.11 -11.05
CA PRO A 26 -8.08 19.53 -9.73
C PRO A 26 -7.13 18.37 -9.39
N TYR A 27 -6.96 18.12 -8.09
CA TYR A 27 -6.18 17.00 -7.55
C TYR A 27 -6.85 16.39 -6.31
N LEU A 28 -6.64 15.09 -6.13
CA LEU A 28 -7.36 14.23 -5.16
C LEU A 28 -6.50 13.90 -3.96
N GLN A 29 -7.03 14.09 -2.75
CA GLN A 29 -6.33 13.81 -1.49
C GLN A 29 -7.27 13.26 -0.42
N MET A 30 -6.70 12.80 0.71
CA MET A 30 -7.47 12.36 1.88
C MET A 30 -8.50 11.25 1.58
N GLY A 31 -8.21 10.39 0.60
CA GLY A 31 -9.09 9.29 0.21
C GLY A 31 -9.30 8.29 1.34
N THR A 32 -10.54 8.00 1.66
CA THR A 32 -10.95 7.00 2.65
C THR A 32 -12.01 6.08 2.04
N GLN A 33 -12.56 5.15 2.83
CA GLN A 33 -13.68 4.31 2.38
C GLN A 33 -14.94 5.13 2.11
N THR A 34 -15.11 6.30 2.73
CA THR A 34 -16.41 7.02 2.70
C THR A 34 -16.27 8.50 2.36
N ALA A 35 -15.08 8.96 1.99
CA ALA A 35 -14.83 10.37 1.74
C ALA A 35 -13.55 10.64 0.92
N VAL A 36 -13.53 11.75 0.16
CA VAL A 36 -12.38 12.29 -0.60
C VAL A 36 -12.31 13.81 -0.44
N SER A 37 -11.11 14.39 -0.44
CA SER A 37 -10.92 15.83 -0.59
C SER A 37 -10.46 16.12 -2.02
N ILE A 38 -11.12 17.05 -2.69
CA ILE A 38 -10.71 17.53 -4.02
C ILE A 38 -10.30 18.98 -3.89
N ARG A 39 -9.12 19.30 -4.42
CA ARG A 39 -8.50 20.62 -4.35
C ARG A 39 -8.26 21.18 -5.75
N TRP A 40 -8.38 22.49 -5.90
CA TRP A 40 -8.03 23.23 -7.12
C TRP A 40 -7.78 24.70 -6.80
N ARG A 41 -7.18 25.44 -7.73
CA ARG A 41 -6.98 26.90 -7.62
C ARG A 41 -7.70 27.63 -8.75
N THR A 42 -8.32 28.75 -8.44
CA THR A 42 -8.88 29.69 -9.43
C THR A 42 -8.08 30.99 -9.51
N ASP A 43 -8.21 31.69 -10.64
CA ASP A 43 -7.59 33.00 -10.88
C ASP A 43 -8.20 34.14 -10.04
N ILE A 44 -9.48 34.03 -9.68
CA ILE A 44 -10.17 34.97 -8.79
C ILE A 44 -10.92 34.22 -7.67
N PRO A 45 -11.20 34.86 -6.52
CA PRO A 45 -11.96 34.22 -5.46
C PRO A 45 -13.36 33.81 -5.91
N THR A 46 -13.74 32.56 -5.64
CA THR A 46 -15.10 32.05 -5.91
C THR A 46 -15.58 31.14 -4.77
N VAL A 47 -16.89 30.86 -4.71
CA VAL A 47 -17.40 29.76 -3.87
C VAL A 47 -17.29 28.45 -4.66
N GLY A 48 -16.39 27.57 -4.23
CA GLY A 48 -16.15 26.31 -4.89
C GLY A 48 -17.33 25.34 -4.76
N LYS A 49 -17.55 24.54 -5.81
CA LYS A 49 -18.56 23.47 -5.84
C LYS A 49 -18.00 22.21 -6.50
N ILE A 50 -18.26 21.07 -5.89
CA ILE A 50 -18.11 19.75 -6.49
C ILE A 50 -19.49 19.19 -6.78
N SER A 51 -19.71 18.68 -7.98
CA SER A 51 -20.81 17.75 -8.27
C SER A 51 -20.22 16.36 -8.50
N TYR A 52 -20.86 15.30 -8.02
CA TYR A 52 -20.32 13.94 -8.09
C TYR A 52 -21.43 12.88 -8.22
N GLY A 53 -21.08 11.69 -8.73
CA GLY A 53 -21.99 10.57 -8.91
C GLY A 53 -21.28 9.30 -9.38
N LEU A 54 -22.01 8.18 -9.44
CA LEU A 54 -21.47 6.88 -9.90
C LEU A 54 -21.43 6.75 -11.44
N SER A 55 -21.91 7.76 -12.16
CA SER A 55 -21.90 7.81 -13.62
C SER A 55 -21.37 9.18 -14.08
N ALA A 56 -20.50 9.18 -15.08
CA ALA A 56 -19.95 10.40 -15.68
C ALA A 56 -21.04 11.31 -16.26
N ASP A 57 -22.14 10.72 -16.76
CA ASP A 57 -23.25 11.44 -17.37
C ASP A 57 -24.30 11.92 -16.35
N ASN A 58 -24.18 11.51 -15.08
CA ASN A 58 -25.14 11.86 -14.03
C ASN A 58 -24.46 12.09 -12.67
N LEU A 59 -24.05 13.34 -12.45
CA LEU A 59 -23.50 13.82 -11.18
C LEU A 59 -24.63 14.26 -10.24
N SER A 60 -25.29 13.28 -9.61
CA SER A 60 -26.54 13.47 -8.85
C SER A 60 -26.41 14.19 -7.51
N ALA A 61 -25.20 14.33 -6.96
CA ALA A 61 -24.96 14.95 -5.66
C ALA A 61 -23.98 16.13 -5.80
N SER A 62 -23.98 17.05 -4.83
CA SER A 62 -23.01 18.16 -4.81
C SER A 62 -22.70 18.66 -3.41
N VAL A 63 -21.53 19.27 -3.26
CA VAL A 63 -21.07 19.97 -2.04
C VAL A 63 -20.48 21.30 -2.46
N SER A 64 -20.77 22.36 -1.72
CA SER A 64 -20.21 23.71 -1.93
C SER A 64 -19.49 24.20 -0.68
N GLU A 65 -18.47 25.02 -0.89
CA GLU A 65 -17.82 25.75 0.19
C GLU A 65 -18.74 26.81 0.78
N ALA A 66 -18.44 27.22 2.01
CA ALA A 66 -19.20 28.27 2.69
C ALA A 66 -18.75 29.69 2.30
N ALA A 67 -17.50 29.85 1.86
CA ALA A 67 -16.87 31.15 1.62
C ALA A 67 -16.15 31.17 0.27
N SER A 68 -15.93 32.38 -0.23
CA SER A 68 -15.18 32.61 -1.46
C SER A 68 -13.67 32.53 -1.20
N THR A 69 -12.93 31.79 -2.02
CA THR A 69 -11.47 31.60 -1.94
C THR A 69 -10.88 31.39 -3.34
N THR A 70 -9.56 31.52 -3.48
CA THR A 70 -8.82 31.07 -4.67
C THR A 70 -8.22 29.68 -4.48
N GLU A 71 -7.97 29.27 -3.23
CA GLU A 71 -7.47 27.93 -2.87
C GLU A 71 -8.65 27.10 -2.36
N HIS A 72 -9.17 26.22 -3.21
CA HIS A 72 -10.33 25.41 -2.89
C HIS A 72 -9.90 24.07 -2.31
N GLU A 73 -10.56 23.66 -1.22
CA GLU A 73 -10.43 22.34 -0.63
C GLU A 73 -11.79 21.87 -0.14
N VAL A 74 -12.41 20.96 -0.89
CA VAL A 74 -13.76 20.50 -0.59
C VAL A 74 -13.77 19.02 -0.25
N ARG A 75 -14.24 18.72 0.95
CA ARG A 75 -14.41 17.36 1.47
C ARG A 75 -15.78 16.82 1.07
N VAL A 76 -15.79 15.75 0.26
CA VAL A 76 -16.99 14.96 -0.03
C VAL A 76 -17.05 13.79 0.94
N THR A 77 -18.19 13.58 1.60
CA THR A 77 -18.40 12.52 2.60
C THR A 77 -19.65 11.70 2.28
N GLY A 78 -19.88 10.60 3.03
CA GLY A 78 -21.05 9.74 2.83
C GLY A 78 -20.95 8.84 1.59
N LEU A 79 -19.74 8.61 1.08
CA LEU A 79 -19.51 7.78 -0.09
C LEU A 79 -19.59 6.29 0.26
N THR A 80 -19.93 5.49 -0.75
CA THR A 80 -19.85 4.02 -0.65
C THR A 80 -18.41 3.56 -0.87
N SER A 81 -17.93 2.63 -0.03
CA SER A 81 -16.60 2.03 -0.14
C SER A 81 -16.43 1.27 -1.45
N ASP A 82 -15.17 1.13 -1.87
CA ASP A 82 -14.75 0.37 -3.06
C ASP A 82 -15.51 0.72 -4.35
N SER A 83 -15.82 2.00 -4.53
CA SER A 83 -16.60 2.52 -5.64
C SER A 83 -15.83 3.59 -6.42
N GLN A 84 -16.06 3.61 -7.74
CA GLN A 84 -15.61 4.68 -8.61
C GLN A 84 -16.68 5.76 -8.71
N TYR A 85 -16.32 7.00 -8.36
CA TYR A 85 -17.17 8.18 -8.51
C TYR A 85 -16.57 9.10 -9.56
N PHE A 86 -17.42 9.67 -10.41
CA PHE A 86 -17.08 10.76 -11.31
C PHE A 86 -17.38 12.10 -10.64
N TYR A 87 -16.68 13.15 -11.03
CA TYR A 87 -16.88 14.49 -10.47
C TYR A 87 -16.67 15.61 -11.49
N SER A 88 -17.22 16.77 -11.16
CA SER A 88 -16.91 18.06 -11.77
C SER A 88 -16.53 19.06 -10.70
N VAL A 89 -15.60 19.97 -11.01
CA VAL A 89 -15.28 21.12 -10.15
C VAL A 89 -15.70 22.42 -10.83
N GLY A 90 -16.04 23.41 -10.02
CA GLY A 90 -16.33 24.75 -10.51
C GLY A 90 -16.86 25.65 -9.41
N THR A 91 -17.76 26.55 -9.78
CA THR A 91 -18.45 27.44 -8.86
C THR A 91 -19.90 27.01 -8.65
N THR A 92 -20.61 27.73 -7.79
CA THR A 92 -22.05 27.47 -7.57
C THR A 92 -22.90 27.65 -8.84
N THR A 93 -22.40 28.41 -9.83
CA THR A 93 -23.13 28.75 -11.07
C THR A 93 -22.48 28.22 -12.35
N GLN A 94 -21.22 27.78 -12.31
CA GLN A 94 -20.49 27.36 -13.51
C GLN A 94 -19.65 26.11 -13.25
N VAL A 95 -19.71 25.13 -14.16
CA VAL A 95 -18.75 24.03 -14.20
C VAL A 95 -17.47 24.53 -14.89
N LEU A 96 -16.33 24.42 -14.21
CA LEU A 96 -15.03 24.81 -14.74
C LEU A 96 -14.29 23.61 -15.35
N GLN A 97 -14.48 22.42 -14.79
CA GLN A 97 -13.92 21.19 -15.34
C GLN A 97 -14.77 19.96 -15.03
N GLN A 98 -14.90 19.09 -16.02
CA GLN A 98 -15.58 17.79 -15.97
C GLN A 98 -15.04 16.86 -17.07
N GLY A 99 -15.30 15.56 -16.96
CA GLY A 99 -14.93 14.59 -17.99
C GLY A 99 -15.00 13.15 -17.48
N SER A 100 -14.94 12.18 -18.39
CA SER A 100 -14.86 10.75 -18.02
C SER A 100 -13.54 10.39 -17.34
N ASP A 101 -12.53 11.25 -17.42
CA ASP A 101 -11.24 11.13 -16.77
C ASP A 101 -11.14 11.91 -15.45
N ASN A 102 -12.24 12.57 -15.03
CA ASN A 102 -12.44 13.15 -13.70
C ASN A 102 -13.20 12.14 -12.82
N TYR A 103 -12.47 11.21 -12.22
CA TYR A 103 -13.03 10.24 -11.28
C TYR A 103 -12.13 10.02 -10.07
N PHE A 104 -12.61 9.35 -9.03
CA PHE A 104 -11.75 8.87 -7.95
C PHE A 104 -12.28 7.53 -7.44
N LEU A 105 -11.40 6.78 -6.76
CA LEU A 105 -11.74 5.51 -6.13
C LEU A 105 -11.75 5.69 -4.61
N THR A 106 -12.87 5.35 -3.97
CA THR A 106 -12.90 5.24 -2.49
C THR A 106 -12.13 4.00 -2.06
N ALA A 107 -11.47 4.08 -0.91
CA ALA A 107 -10.70 2.95 -0.38
C ALA A 107 -11.58 1.70 -0.20
N PRO A 108 -11.03 0.50 -0.45
CA PRO A 108 -11.73 -0.75 -0.20
C PRO A 108 -11.63 -1.15 1.28
N SER A 109 -12.44 -2.13 1.68
CA SER A 109 -12.35 -2.70 3.03
C SER A 109 -11.02 -3.44 3.27
N ALA A 110 -10.65 -3.62 4.54
CA ALA A 110 -9.44 -4.34 4.92
C ALA A 110 -9.42 -5.82 4.49
N THR A 111 -10.57 -6.38 4.13
CA THR A 111 -10.73 -7.78 3.71
C THR A 111 -10.82 -7.95 2.20
N THR A 112 -10.68 -6.86 1.44
CA THR A 112 -10.78 -6.90 -0.01
C THR A 112 -9.79 -7.88 -0.63
N LYS A 113 -10.22 -8.48 -1.74
CA LYS A 113 -9.41 -9.40 -2.54
C LYS A 113 -9.09 -8.82 -3.92
N ARG A 114 -9.56 -7.61 -4.24
CA ARG A 114 -9.16 -6.94 -5.48
C ARG A 114 -7.70 -6.49 -5.39
N LYS A 115 -7.09 -6.32 -6.56
CA LYS A 115 -5.80 -5.63 -6.68
C LYS A 115 -5.93 -4.17 -6.26
N ILE A 116 -5.05 -3.73 -5.38
CA ILE A 116 -4.80 -2.32 -5.07
C ILE A 116 -3.54 -1.90 -5.79
N ARG A 117 -3.62 -0.86 -6.62
CA ARG A 117 -2.58 -0.45 -7.57
C ARG A 117 -1.97 0.88 -7.18
N VAL A 118 -0.66 0.89 -6.96
CA VAL A 118 0.08 2.04 -6.47
C VAL A 118 1.16 2.42 -7.46
N ALA A 119 1.18 3.68 -7.85
CA ALA A 119 2.26 4.30 -8.60
C ALA A 119 3.11 5.15 -7.65
N SER A 120 4.43 5.14 -7.82
CA SER A 120 5.36 5.93 -7.02
C SER A 120 6.37 6.66 -7.91
N PHE A 121 6.45 7.98 -7.74
CA PHE A 121 7.25 8.88 -8.55
C PHE A 121 8.18 9.66 -7.61
N GLY A 122 9.49 9.42 -7.70
CA GLY A 122 10.50 10.16 -6.95
C GLY A 122 11.18 11.22 -7.80
N ASP A 123 11.49 12.36 -7.18
CA ASP A 123 12.37 13.36 -7.78
C ASP A 123 11.80 13.85 -9.12
N CYS A 124 10.47 13.94 -9.15
CA CYS A 124 9.75 14.18 -10.38
C CYS A 124 9.75 15.67 -10.75
N GLY A 125 10.03 16.59 -9.82
CA GLY A 125 9.86 18.04 -10.00
C GLY A 125 10.88 18.74 -10.91
N ILE A 126 11.47 18.05 -11.89
CA ILE A 126 12.36 18.63 -12.90
C ILE A 126 12.32 17.78 -14.17
N ASN A 127 12.47 18.40 -15.34
CA ASN A 127 12.29 17.73 -16.64
C ASN A 127 13.53 17.80 -17.58
N PRO A 128 14.73 17.37 -17.13
CA PRO A 128 15.91 17.36 -17.99
C PRO A 128 15.67 16.43 -19.19
N ILE A 129 15.87 16.94 -20.40
CA ILE A 129 15.77 16.16 -21.64
C ILE A 129 14.42 15.42 -21.76
N ASN A 130 13.33 16.07 -21.34
CA ASN A 130 11.96 15.53 -21.35
C ASN A 130 11.77 14.26 -20.49
N ASN A 131 12.69 13.94 -19.57
CA ASN A 131 12.64 12.73 -18.74
C ASN A 131 11.30 12.59 -17.99
N GLN A 132 10.89 13.63 -17.26
CA GLN A 132 9.66 13.64 -16.46
C GLN A 132 8.42 13.33 -17.31
N THR A 133 8.29 14.01 -18.44
CA THR A 133 7.16 13.82 -19.35
C THR A 133 7.19 12.43 -20.00
N ASN A 134 8.37 11.91 -20.36
CA ASN A 134 8.49 10.56 -20.92
C ASN A 134 8.15 9.47 -19.89
N VAL A 135 8.57 9.64 -18.63
CA VAL A 135 8.22 8.73 -17.52
C VAL A 135 6.72 8.72 -17.28
N ARG A 136 6.09 9.91 -17.23
CA ARG A 136 4.63 10.04 -17.15
C ARG A 136 3.95 9.27 -18.28
N ASP A 137 4.36 9.50 -19.52
CA ASP A 137 3.69 8.91 -20.69
C ASP A 137 3.91 7.40 -20.77
N ALA A 138 5.10 6.91 -20.42
CA ALA A 138 5.39 5.49 -20.30
C ALA A 138 4.51 4.82 -19.23
N PHE A 139 4.33 5.46 -18.06
CA PHE A 139 3.43 4.96 -17.03
C PHE A 139 1.97 4.95 -17.49
N LEU A 140 1.50 6.03 -18.14
CA LEU A 140 0.14 6.12 -18.67
C LEU A 140 -0.12 5.03 -19.72
N ASN A 141 0.86 4.73 -20.59
CA ASN A 141 0.77 3.64 -21.55
C ASN A 141 0.74 2.27 -20.83
N PHE A 142 1.61 2.04 -19.85
CA PHE A 142 1.63 0.81 -19.05
C PHE A 142 0.29 0.52 -18.36
N ARG A 143 -0.32 1.52 -17.71
CA ARG A 143 -1.60 1.31 -17.00
C ARG A 143 -2.78 1.17 -17.96
N GLY A 144 -2.68 1.75 -19.16
CA GLY A 144 -3.79 1.85 -20.12
C GLY A 144 -5.04 2.43 -19.46
N ASN A 145 -6.19 1.77 -19.64
CA ASN A 145 -7.45 2.17 -19.03
C ASN A 145 -7.64 1.69 -17.59
N THR A 146 -6.66 0.99 -17.01
CA THR A 146 -6.77 0.47 -15.65
C THR A 146 -6.61 1.63 -14.66
N PRO A 147 -7.57 1.84 -13.74
CA PRO A 147 -7.44 2.84 -12.68
C PRO A 147 -6.22 2.61 -11.79
N THR A 148 -5.55 3.70 -11.42
CA THR A 148 -4.53 3.72 -10.38
C THR A 148 -5.21 4.14 -9.07
N ASP A 149 -5.15 3.31 -8.04
CA ASP A 149 -5.78 3.62 -6.76
C ASP A 149 -5.06 4.79 -6.06
N LEU A 150 -3.73 4.71 -6.02
CA LEU A 150 -2.88 5.62 -5.28
C LEU A 150 -1.68 6.05 -6.13
N TRP A 151 -1.36 7.35 -6.07
CA TRP A 151 -0.15 7.92 -6.64
C TRP A 151 0.65 8.57 -5.51
N MET A 152 1.87 8.07 -5.30
CA MET A 152 2.75 8.46 -4.21
C MET A 152 3.92 9.27 -4.76
N LEU A 153 4.24 10.39 -4.13
CA LEU A 153 5.49 11.10 -4.39
C LEU A 153 6.49 10.85 -3.26
N ILE A 154 7.72 10.53 -3.62
CA ILE A 154 8.80 10.21 -2.66
C ILE A 154 9.82 11.34 -2.51
N GLY A 155 9.35 12.59 -2.55
CA GLY A 155 10.13 13.79 -2.31
C GLY A 155 10.70 14.42 -3.58
N ASP A 156 11.21 15.64 -3.42
CA ASP A 156 11.71 16.53 -4.47
C ASP A 156 10.65 16.75 -5.55
N ASN A 157 9.48 17.18 -5.08
CA ASN A 157 8.25 17.23 -5.86
C ASN A 157 8.23 18.40 -6.84
N SER A 158 8.95 19.48 -6.54
CA SER A 158 9.03 20.70 -7.37
C SER A 158 10.45 21.25 -7.59
N TYR A 159 11.46 20.66 -6.95
CA TYR A 159 12.88 21.06 -6.92
C TYR A 159 13.23 22.41 -6.26
N ASP A 160 12.59 23.50 -6.64
CA ASP A 160 12.88 24.79 -6.00
C ASP A 160 12.07 24.99 -4.71
N GLY A 161 11.00 24.20 -4.53
CA GLY A 161 10.19 24.16 -3.31
C GLY A 161 9.17 25.29 -3.19
N ASP A 162 9.28 26.35 -3.99
CA ASP A 162 8.36 27.47 -3.98
C ASP A 162 7.05 27.22 -4.74
N ASP A 163 6.01 28.03 -4.51
CA ASP A 163 4.70 27.81 -5.12
C ASP A 163 4.70 27.93 -6.66
N PRO A 164 5.42 28.88 -7.28
CA PRO A 164 5.63 28.90 -8.73
C PRO A 164 6.30 27.64 -9.29
N ALA A 165 7.31 27.11 -8.61
CA ALA A 165 7.97 25.87 -9.03
C ALA A 165 7.03 24.67 -8.93
N PHE A 166 6.20 24.58 -7.87
CA PHE A 166 5.13 23.58 -7.84
C PHE A 166 4.20 23.70 -9.05
N GLN A 167 3.84 24.91 -9.45
CA GLN A 167 2.98 25.11 -10.62
C GLN A 167 3.62 24.56 -11.90
N VAL A 168 4.82 25.03 -12.23
CA VAL A 168 5.50 24.73 -13.49
C VAL A 168 6.05 23.30 -13.52
N ASN A 169 6.69 22.87 -12.44
CA ASN A 169 7.43 21.62 -12.43
C ASN A 169 6.58 20.42 -12.00
N PHE A 170 5.44 20.63 -11.34
CA PHE A 170 4.59 19.53 -10.86
C PHE A 170 3.17 19.59 -11.44
N PHE A 171 2.44 20.71 -11.28
CA PHE A 171 1.06 20.76 -11.74
C PHE A 171 0.94 20.71 -13.26
N GLU A 172 1.70 21.51 -14.01
CA GLU A 172 1.61 21.54 -15.47
C GLU A 172 1.86 20.16 -16.14
N PRO A 173 2.86 19.35 -15.73
CA PRO A 173 3.06 18.00 -16.28
C PRO A 173 1.92 17.00 -16.00
N TYR A 174 1.23 17.10 -14.85
CA TYR A 174 0.33 16.02 -14.38
C TYR A 174 -1.15 16.41 -14.24
N GLN A 175 -1.50 17.71 -14.22
CA GLN A 175 -2.88 18.17 -13.93
C GLN A 175 -3.91 17.75 -14.99
N THR A 176 -3.46 17.42 -16.20
CA THR A 176 -4.34 16.96 -17.28
C THR A 176 -4.53 15.44 -17.31
N ASN A 177 -3.89 14.69 -16.42
CA ASN A 177 -3.90 13.22 -16.41
C ASN A 177 -4.06 12.63 -14.99
N LEU A 178 -2.96 12.28 -14.32
CA LEU A 178 -2.93 11.53 -13.06
C LEU A 178 -3.64 12.27 -11.92
N MET A 179 -3.46 13.60 -11.81
CA MET A 179 -4.04 14.38 -10.70
C MET A 179 -5.56 14.30 -10.65
N LYS A 180 -6.22 14.19 -11.81
CA LYS A 180 -7.68 14.18 -11.89
C LYS A 180 -8.28 12.85 -11.46
N ASN A 181 -7.49 11.77 -11.40
CA ASN A 181 -8.02 10.42 -11.21
C ASN A 181 -7.18 9.45 -10.38
N SER A 182 -6.08 9.90 -9.79
CA SER A 182 -5.23 9.10 -8.91
C SER A 182 -5.12 9.80 -7.56
N MET A 183 -5.40 9.09 -6.47
CA MET A 183 -5.34 9.66 -5.12
C MET A 183 -3.90 9.96 -4.73
N LEU A 184 -3.59 11.23 -4.48
CA LEU A 184 -2.22 11.71 -4.30
C LEU A 184 -1.82 11.79 -2.82
N PHE A 185 -0.70 11.15 -2.49
CA PHE A 185 0.02 11.34 -1.23
C PHE A 185 1.48 11.63 -1.53
N ALA A 186 2.17 12.33 -0.63
CA ALA A 186 3.56 12.73 -0.84
C ALA A 186 4.33 12.78 0.47
N VAL A 187 5.65 12.65 0.39
CA VAL A 187 6.61 13.13 1.41
C VAL A 187 7.40 14.31 0.83
N PRO A 188 7.93 15.22 1.66
CA PRO A 188 8.88 16.23 1.21
C PRO A 188 10.30 15.62 1.06
N GLY A 189 11.06 16.11 0.09
CA GLY A 189 12.51 15.90 -0.02
C GLY A 189 13.30 17.17 0.34
N ASN A 190 14.63 17.13 0.25
CA ASN A 190 15.46 18.30 0.57
C ASN A 190 15.16 19.50 -0.32
N HIS A 191 14.79 19.27 -1.57
CA HIS A 191 14.50 20.34 -2.50
C HIS A 191 13.12 21.00 -2.27
N ASP A 192 12.17 20.29 -1.67
CA ASP A 192 10.91 20.92 -1.22
C ASP A 192 11.17 21.93 -0.10
N TYR A 193 12.26 21.75 0.64
CA TYR A 193 12.82 22.71 1.60
C TYR A 193 13.88 23.64 0.98
N SER A 194 14.05 23.64 -0.34
CA SER A 194 15.05 24.41 -1.07
C SER A 194 16.49 24.18 -0.57
N ASN A 195 16.80 22.99 -0.02
CA ASN A 195 18.05 22.67 0.68
C ASN A 195 18.40 23.67 1.81
N ASN A 196 17.40 24.32 2.41
CA ASN A 196 17.59 25.41 3.34
C ASN A 196 17.37 24.96 4.79
N THR A 197 18.37 25.14 5.64
CA THR A 197 18.32 24.74 7.05
C THR A 197 17.32 25.53 7.88
N THR A 198 17.05 26.80 7.53
CA THR A 198 16.02 27.60 8.20
C THR A 198 14.63 27.09 7.85
N LEU A 199 14.40 26.72 6.59
CA LEU A 199 13.13 26.11 6.16
C LEU A 199 12.94 24.72 6.76
N ALA A 200 14.03 23.93 6.89
CA ALA A 200 14.00 22.65 7.57
C ALA A 200 13.59 22.78 9.06
N ASP A 201 13.99 23.85 9.74
CA ASP A 201 13.67 24.08 11.16
C ASP A 201 12.27 24.66 11.35
N ASN A 202 11.88 25.67 10.56
CA ASN A 202 10.60 26.36 10.75
C ASN A 202 9.43 25.76 9.95
N HIS A 203 9.72 24.83 9.02
CA HIS A 203 8.74 24.14 8.18
C HIS A 203 7.86 25.07 7.33
N ASN A 204 8.32 26.30 7.06
CA ASN A 204 7.56 27.30 6.33
C ASN A 204 7.75 27.14 4.80
N ILE A 205 7.22 26.06 4.26
CA ILE A 205 7.31 25.72 2.83
C ILE A 205 5.92 25.56 2.18
N PRO A 206 5.76 25.91 0.89
CA PRO A 206 4.50 25.74 0.16
C PRO A 206 3.94 24.32 0.15
N TYR A 207 4.79 23.29 0.24
CA TYR A 207 4.36 21.89 0.32
C TYR A 207 3.22 21.66 1.33
N PHE A 208 3.32 22.23 2.55
CA PHE A 208 2.33 22.04 3.61
C PHE A 208 1.02 22.81 3.41
N SER A 209 1.00 23.84 2.55
CA SER A 209 -0.23 24.53 2.18
C SER A 209 -0.89 23.91 0.95
N ILE A 210 -0.08 23.34 0.04
CA ILE A 210 -0.53 22.71 -1.21
C ILE A 210 -1.19 21.36 -0.95
N PHE A 211 -0.65 20.56 -0.02
CA PHE A 211 -1.14 19.20 0.24
C PHE A 211 -1.91 19.04 1.56
N SER A 212 -2.92 18.17 1.55
CA SER A 212 -3.69 17.70 2.71
C SER A 212 -3.44 16.23 2.99
N PHE A 213 -3.16 15.92 4.26
CA PHE A 213 -2.82 14.58 4.74
C PHE A 213 -3.59 14.23 6.03
N PRO A 214 -3.78 12.93 6.34
CA PRO A 214 -4.62 12.47 7.45
C PRO A 214 -3.95 12.62 8.82
N THR A 215 -3.71 13.88 9.21
CA THR A 215 -3.01 14.22 10.46
C THR A 215 -3.76 13.80 11.73
N ASN A 216 -5.08 13.57 11.64
CA ASN A 216 -5.93 13.12 12.75
C ASN A 216 -6.37 11.67 12.59
N ALA A 217 -5.63 10.86 11.83
CA ALA A 217 -5.97 9.46 11.50
C ALA A 217 -7.30 9.30 10.75
N GLU A 218 -7.71 10.31 9.97
CA GLU A 218 -8.95 10.29 9.18
C GLU A 218 -9.00 9.12 8.19
N ALA A 219 -7.84 8.60 7.79
CA ALA A 219 -7.68 7.49 6.86
C ALA A 219 -7.11 6.22 7.52
N GLY A 220 -7.14 6.10 8.85
CA GLY A 220 -6.52 5.01 9.61
C GLY A 220 -5.16 5.39 10.19
N GLY A 221 -4.51 4.43 10.87
CA GLY A 221 -3.27 4.67 11.61
C GLY A 221 -3.45 5.42 12.92
N VAL A 222 -2.37 6.00 13.43
CA VAL A 222 -2.33 6.83 14.64
C VAL A 222 -2.19 8.30 14.26
N ALA A 223 -2.98 9.17 14.90
CA ALA A 223 -2.93 10.61 14.64
C ALA A 223 -1.53 11.18 14.92
N SER A 224 -0.93 11.80 13.91
CA SER A 224 0.39 12.44 14.02
C SER A 224 0.30 13.89 14.48
N GLY A 225 -0.83 14.55 14.24
CA GLY A 225 -1.02 15.97 14.49
C GLY A 225 -0.18 16.90 13.61
N THR A 226 0.48 16.37 12.57
CA THR A 226 1.31 17.14 11.64
C THR A 226 1.24 16.56 10.22
N LYS A 227 1.56 17.41 9.23
CA LYS A 227 1.70 17.03 7.81
C LYS A 227 3.11 16.55 7.46
N GLU A 228 4.09 16.70 8.36
CA GLU A 228 5.48 16.25 8.16
C GLU A 228 5.55 14.72 8.07
N TRP A 229 4.89 14.03 8.98
CA TRP A 229 4.74 12.58 8.97
C TRP A 229 3.31 12.19 9.31
N TYR A 230 2.84 11.13 8.67
CA TYR A 230 1.48 10.64 8.81
C TYR A 230 1.38 9.21 8.28
N SER A 231 0.29 8.54 8.60
CA SER A 231 0.00 7.20 8.08
C SER A 231 -1.43 7.12 7.59
N PHE A 232 -1.71 6.10 6.79
CA PHE A 232 -3.07 5.80 6.35
C PHE A 232 -3.20 4.34 5.94
N ASP A 233 -4.44 3.87 5.97
CA ASP A 233 -4.81 2.53 5.55
C ASP A 233 -5.54 2.58 4.20
N TYR A 234 -5.16 1.69 3.29
CA TYR A 234 -5.89 1.45 2.06
C TYR A 234 -6.07 -0.06 1.88
N GLY A 235 -7.29 -0.55 2.15
CA GLY A 235 -7.55 -1.99 2.22
C GLY A 235 -6.67 -2.70 3.28
N PRO A 236 -5.91 -3.75 2.90
CA PRO A 236 -5.04 -4.53 3.79
C PRO A 236 -3.63 -3.92 3.95
N ILE A 237 -3.38 -2.73 3.41
CA ILE A 237 -2.08 -2.05 3.42
C ILE A 237 -2.10 -0.88 4.39
N HIS A 238 -1.06 -0.78 5.19
CA HIS A 238 -0.74 0.36 6.03
C HIS A 238 0.46 1.09 5.44
N PHE A 239 0.27 2.36 5.12
CA PHE A 239 1.29 3.26 4.58
C PHE A 239 1.78 4.21 5.67
N VAL A 240 3.09 4.39 5.75
CA VAL A 240 3.73 5.34 6.68
C VAL A 240 4.58 6.30 5.86
N MET A 241 4.40 7.60 6.09
CA MET A 241 5.05 8.68 5.38
C MET A 241 5.93 9.42 6.39
N LEU A 242 7.23 9.54 6.13
CA LEU A 242 8.21 10.18 7.03
C LEU A 242 8.87 11.37 6.35
N ASP A 243 9.01 12.47 7.10
CA ASP A 243 9.86 13.58 6.71
C ASP A 243 11.31 13.23 7.01
N GLY A 244 12.15 13.33 6.00
CA GLY A 244 13.58 13.05 6.12
C GLY A 244 14.49 14.27 6.07
N PHE A 245 13.94 15.47 5.87
CA PHE A 245 14.72 16.71 5.80
C PHE A 245 14.36 17.71 6.90
N GLY A 246 13.08 17.86 7.21
CA GLY A 246 12.61 18.69 8.32
C GLY A 246 13.29 18.30 9.63
N THR A 247 13.61 19.29 10.47
CA THR A 247 14.29 19.07 11.75
C THR A 247 13.44 19.60 12.89
N ARG A 248 13.28 18.79 13.95
CA ARG A 248 12.70 19.27 15.21
C ARG A 248 13.71 19.14 16.34
N PRO A 249 14.24 20.24 16.90
CA PRO A 249 15.21 20.18 17.97
C PRO A 249 14.67 19.45 19.21
N VAL A 250 15.46 18.50 19.72
CA VAL A 250 15.18 17.79 20.98
C VAL A 250 16.46 17.80 21.81
N ASN A 251 16.33 18.14 23.10
CA ASN A 251 17.47 18.26 24.03
C ASN A 251 18.59 19.19 23.52
N GLY A 252 18.24 20.28 22.82
CA GLY A 252 19.19 21.25 22.30
C GLY A 252 19.99 20.80 21.07
N SER A 253 19.69 19.63 20.51
CA SER A 253 20.27 19.15 19.25
C SER A 253 19.20 19.12 18.18
N ALA A 254 19.48 19.71 17.01
CA ALA A 254 18.67 19.56 15.80
C ALA A 254 19.30 18.49 14.91
N ALA A 255 18.55 17.44 14.62
CA ALA A 255 18.91 16.37 13.69
C ALA A 255 17.68 16.00 12.86
N ARG A 256 17.91 15.42 11.67
CA ARG A 256 16.83 14.93 10.80
C ARG A 256 16.25 13.62 11.30
N PHE A 257 17.11 12.75 11.81
CA PHE A 257 16.73 11.46 12.38
C PHE A 257 17.40 11.24 13.73
N TYR A 258 16.63 10.65 14.65
CA TYR A 258 17.08 10.36 16.00
C TYR A 258 16.97 8.87 16.29
N ALA A 259 17.83 8.41 17.22
CA ALA A 259 17.78 7.05 17.73
C ALA A 259 16.42 6.73 18.36
N ASP A 260 16.06 5.45 18.33
CA ASP A 260 14.86 4.89 18.95
C ASP A 260 14.70 5.28 20.44
N THR A 261 15.80 5.51 21.15
CA THR A 261 15.81 5.89 22.57
C THR A 261 15.58 7.37 22.84
N VAL A 262 15.55 8.21 21.81
CA VAL A 262 15.33 9.65 21.95
C VAL A 262 13.83 9.97 21.88
N ASN A 263 13.38 10.90 22.73
CA ASN A 263 12.01 11.39 22.74
C ASN A 263 11.72 12.36 21.57
N HIS A 264 12.02 11.95 20.34
CA HIS A 264 11.71 12.71 19.14
C HIS A 264 10.26 12.44 18.69
N PRO A 265 9.43 13.47 18.41
CA PRO A 265 8.02 13.30 18.05
C PRO A 265 7.77 12.31 16.90
N GLN A 266 8.54 12.39 15.80
CA GLN A 266 8.40 11.46 14.68
C GLN A 266 8.74 10.01 15.09
N VAL A 267 9.76 9.80 15.93
CA VAL A 267 10.22 8.46 16.34
C VAL A 267 9.24 7.82 17.32
N ILE A 268 8.73 8.61 18.27
CA ILE A 268 7.69 8.17 19.22
C ILE A 268 6.43 7.77 18.44
N TRP A 269 5.96 8.65 17.55
CA TRP A 269 4.77 8.40 16.74
C TRP A 269 4.95 7.18 15.84
N LEU A 270 6.07 7.05 15.13
CA LEU A 270 6.36 5.92 14.23
C LEU A 270 6.24 4.57 14.97
N LYS A 271 6.80 4.49 16.18
CA LYS A 271 6.67 3.30 17.02
C LYS A 271 5.23 3.01 17.40
N GLN A 272 4.48 4.03 17.82
CA GLN A 272 3.08 3.88 18.24
C GLN A 272 2.21 3.42 17.07
N ASP A 273 2.40 4.03 15.91
CA ASP A 273 1.69 3.72 14.67
C ASP A 273 1.95 2.28 14.20
N LEU A 274 3.22 1.90 14.06
CA LEU A 274 3.60 0.54 13.68
C LEU A 274 3.22 -0.51 14.75
N ALA A 275 3.21 -0.14 16.03
CA ALA A 275 2.72 -1.01 17.10
C ALA A 275 1.20 -1.18 17.07
N ALA A 276 0.44 -0.17 16.65
CA ALA A 276 -1.02 -0.19 16.60
C ALA A 276 -1.58 -0.94 15.37
N THR A 277 -0.90 -0.85 14.21
CA THR A 277 -1.44 -1.42 12.97
C THR A 277 -1.52 -2.96 12.99
N THR A 278 -2.63 -3.53 12.54
CA THR A 278 -2.80 -4.97 12.31
C THR A 278 -2.88 -5.32 10.83
N LYS A 279 -2.55 -4.37 9.95
CA LYS A 279 -2.61 -4.57 8.51
C LYS A 279 -1.56 -5.57 8.06
N LYS A 280 -1.93 -6.34 7.04
CA LYS A 280 -1.10 -7.41 6.48
C LYS A 280 0.18 -6.83 5.88
N TRP A 281 0.06 -5.75 5.12
CA TRP A 281 1.18 -5.10 4.43
C TRP A 281 1.53 -3.79 5.11
N LYS A 282 2.83 -3.54 5.27
CA LYS A 282 3.38 -2.31 5.86
C LYS A 282 4.41 -1.74 4.90
N ILE A 283 4.14 -0.57 4.35
CA ILE A 283 4.99 0.07 3.34
C ILE A 283 5.33 1.47 3.83
N VAL A 284 6.63 1.78 3.90
CA VAL A 284 7.11 3.08 4.35
C VAL A 284 7.62 3.89 3.16
N TYR A 285 7.35 5.18 3.19
CA TYR A 285 7.79 6.16 2.20
C TYR A 285 8.62 7.23 2.92
N MET A 286 9.84 7.47 2.44
CA MET A 286 10.69 8.57 2.90
C MET A 286 11.64 8.96 1.76
N HIS A 287 12.19 10.17 1.77
CA HIS A 287 12.99 10.64 0.64
C HIS A 287 14.40 10.00 0.56
N PHE A 288 15.13 9.94 1.67
CA PHE A 288 16.57 9.59 1.66
C PHE A 288 16.85 8.09 1.77
N PRO A 289 17.64 7.49 0.87
CA PRO A 289 17.91 6.06 0.87
C PRO A 289 19.03 5.65 1.85
N PRO A 290 18.78 4.71 2.79
CA PRO A 290 19.82 4.20 3.71
C PRO A 290 20.89 3.34 3.02
N TYR A 291 20.58 2.85 1.80
CA TYR A 291 21.49 2.10 0.95
C TYR A 291 21.42 2.68 -0.46
N SER A 292 22.48 3.32 -0.93
CA SER A 292 22.59 3.79 -2.31
C SER A 292 24.03 4.08 -2.68
N GLN A 293 24.37 3.74 -3.92
CA GLN A 293 25.62 4.14 -4.57
C GLN A 293 25.31 4.65 -6.00
N GLY A 294 24.18 5.36 -6.14
CA GLY A 294 23.71 5.92 -7.40
C GLY A 294 24.31 7.32 -7.63
N ALA A 295 23.46 8.35 -7.54
CA ALA A 295 23.92 9.74 -7.51
C ALA A 295 24.50 10.12 -6.13
N HIS A 296 24.01 9.46 -5.08
CA HIS A 296 24.37 9.67 -3.68
C HIS A 296 25.11 8.46 -3.10
N ASN A 297 25.92 8.70 -2.07
CA ASN A 297 26.76 7.70 -1.42
C ASN A 297 26.34 7.51 0.05
N SER A 298 25.63 6.41 0.31
CA SER A 298 25.17 6.03 1.66
C SER A 298 26.28 5.64 2.64
N GLU A 299 27.55 5.70 2.25
CA GLU A 299 28.70 5.49 3.15
C GLU A 299 29.34 6.79 3.64
N SER A 300 29.15 7.90 2.92
CA SER A 300 29.77 9.19 3.26
C SER A 300 28.78 10.25 3.67
N GLU A 301 27.50 10.11 3.31
CA GLU A 301 26.47 11.09 3.63
C GLU A 301 25.83 10.79 5.00
N PRO A 302 26.02 11.66 6.01
CA PRO A 302 25.64 11.36 7.39
C PRO A 302 24.16 11.05 7.58
N GLU A 303 23.30 11.63 6.74
CA GLU A 303 21.84 11.51 6.89
C GLU A 303 21.34 10.15 6.41
N LEU A 304 21.91 9.64 5.31
CA LEU A 304 21.64 8.30 4.80
C LEU A 304 22.14 7.24 5.79
N VAL A 305 23.34 7.46 6.37
CA VAL A 305 23.88 6.63 7.45
C VAL A 305 22.99 6.67 8.69
N ALA A 306 22.47 7.84 9.07
CA ALA A 306 21.60 7.99 10.23
C ALA A 306 20.28 7.22 10.06
N ILE A 307 19.66 7.21 8.88
CA ILE A 307 18.46 6.40 8.62
C ILE A 307 18.78 4.91 8.80
N ARG A 308 19.89 4.46 8.18
CA ARG A 308 20.35 3.08 8.28
C ARG A 308 20.55 2.63 9.73
N GLN A 309 21.10 3.50 10.57
CA GLN A 309 21.44 3.17 11.95
C GLN A 309 20.30 3.39 12.94
N GLN A 310 19.41 4.36 12.69
CA GLN A 310 18.45 4.83 13.70
C GLN A 310 16.99 4.49 13.36
N ILE A 311 16.64 4.44 12.07
CA ILE A 311 15.26 4.22 11.61
C ILE A 311 15.04 2.77 11.17
N ASN A 312 15.93 2.19 10.37
CA ASN A 312 15.80 0.80 9.91
C ASN A 312 15.58 -0.21 11.06
N PRO A 313 16.25 -0.11 12.23
CA PRO A 313 15.98 -1.03 13.35
C PRO A 313 14.53 -0.98 13.87
N ILE A 314 13.87 0.18 13.77
CA ILE A 314 12.46 0.33 14.15
C ILE A 314 11.58 -0.36 13.10
N LEU A 315 11.81 -0.08 11.82
CA LEU A 315 11.02 -0.63 10.71
C LEU A 315 11.08 -2.16 10.68
N GLU A 316 12.28 -2.72 10.82
CA GLU A 316 12.50 -4.17 10.83
C GLU A 316 11.81 -4.84 12.02
N ARG A 317 11.88 -4.24 13.22
CA ARG A 317 11.25 -4.80 14.45
C ARG A 317 9.74 -4.97 14.29
N PHE A 318 9.10 -4.09 13.54
CA PHE A 318 7.65 -4.12 13.31
C PHE A 318 7.23 -4.84 12.02
N GLY A 319 8.18 -5.45 11.31
CA GLY A 319 7.94 -6.22 10.10
C GLY A 319 7.39 -5.35 8.97
N VAL A 320 8.07 -4.24 8.69
CA VAL A 320 7.90 -3.50 7.44
C VAL A 320 8.32 -4.39 6.27
N ASP A 321 7.58 -4.30 5.16
CA ASP A 321 7.79 -5.15 3.98
C ASP A 321 8.67 -4.47 2.94
N MET A 322 8.40 -3.18 2.71
CA MET A 322 9.04 -2.39 1.67
C MET A 322 9.19 -0.93 2.11
N VAL A 323 10.33 -0.33 1.76
CA VAL A 323 10.59 1.10 1.96
C VAL A 323 10.86 1.73 0.59
N MET A 324 10.06 2.74 0.25
CA MET A 324 10.15 3.51 -1.00
C MET A 324 10.94 4.80 -0.76
N LEU A 325 11.93 5.04 -1.63
CA LEU A 325 12.99 6.03 -1.45
C LEU A 325 13.27 6.79 -2.75
N GLY A 326 13.63 8.07 -2.66
CA GLY A 326 14.04 8.93 -3.79
C GLY A 326 15.51 9.35 -3.68
N HIS A 327 15.78 10.63 -3.94
CA HIS A 327 17.03 11.36 -3.71
C HIS A 327 18.19 10.95 -4.61
N SER A 328 18.53 9.66 -4.64
CA SER A 328 19.44 9.14 -5.65
C SER A 328 18.68 8.98 -6.96
N HIS A 329 19.10 9.74 -7.97
CA HIS A 329 18.44 9.88 -9.27
C HIS A 329 18.59 8.66 -10.20
N SER A 330 18.29 7.48 -9.66
CA SER A 330 18.45 6.15 -10.24
C SER A 330 17.35 5.21 -9.74
N TYR A 331 17.27 4.02 -10.33
CA TYR A 331 16.55 2.91 -9.74
C TYR A 331 17.52 1.92 -9.08
N GLU A 332 17.27 1.57 -7.83
CA GLU A 332 18.00 0.53 -7.09
C GLU A 332 17.03 -0.27 -6.24
N ARG A 333 17.16 -1.60 -6.25
CA ARG A 333 16.33 -2.49 -5.42
C ARG A 333 17.21 -3.44 -4.64
N SER A 334 17.03 -3.47 -3.33
CA SER A 334 17.77 -4.38 -2.45
C SER A 334 17.23 -5.82 -2.46
N TYR A 335 18.02 -6.76 -1.96
CA TYR A 335 17.46 -7.99 -1.37
C TYR A 335 16.55 -7.60 -0.20
N PRO A 336 15.70 -8.48 0.34
CA PRO A 336 15.07 -8.21 1.63
C PRO A 336 16.17 -8.17 2.70
N ILE A 337 16.44 -6.99 3.25
CA ILE A 337 17.55 -6.75 4.19
C ILE A 337 17.06 -6.79 5.63
N HIS A 338 17.88 -7.36 6.51
CA HIS A 338 17.75 -7.22 7.96
C HIS A 338 19.13 -7.01 8.59
N ASP A 339 19.18 -6.35 9.75
CA ASP A 339 20.39 -6.19 10.58
C ASP A 339 21.60 -5.49 9.94
N GLN A 340 21.48 -4.99 8.70
CA GLN A 340 22.57 -4.31 7.99
C GLN A 340 22.64 -2.83 8.37
N TYR A 341 23.02 -2.53 9.61
CA TYR A 341 23.13 -1.15 10.09
C TYR A 341 24.55 -0.57 9.96
N GLY A 342 25.53 -1.46 9.80
CA GLY A 342 26.94 -1.15 9.64
C GLY A 342 27.30 -0.62 8.24
N SER A 343 28.59 -0.55 7.96
CA SER A 343 29.07 -0.08 6.66
C SER A 343 28.78 -1.10 5.56
N MET A 344 28.84 -0.65 4.32
CA MET A 344 28.73 -1.49 3.13
C MET A 344 29.74 -2.65 3.14
N SER A 345 30.92 -2.49 3.75
CA SER A 345 31.92 -3.55 3.84
C SER A 345 31.47 -4.75 4.66
N ASP A 346 30.61 -4.55 5.66
CA ASP A 346 30.09 -5.63 6.50
C ASP A 346 29.23 -6.59 5.66
N PHE A 347 28.39 -6.02 4.79
CA PHE A 347 27.59 -6.78 3.85
C PHE A 347 28.44 -7.50 2.83
N THR A 348 29.44 -6.82 2.25
CA THR A 348 30.34 -7.43 1.27
C THR A 348 31.10 -8.63 1.85
N ALA A 349 31.50 -8.54 3.12
CA ALA A 349 32.18 -9.63 3.81
C ALA A 349 31.26 -10.81 4.12
N ASN A 350 30.00 -10.56 4.51
CA ASN A 350 29.09 -11.59 5.00
C ASN A 350 27.63 -11.38 4.53
N PRO A 351 27.32 -11.47 3.23
CA PRO A 351 26.01 -11.12 2.70
C PRO A 351 24.87 -11.98 3.27
N SER A 352 25.14 -13.25 3.62
CA SER A 352 24.14 -14.16 4.19
C SER A 352 23.71 -13.81 5.62
N LEU A 353 24.45 -12.95 6.34
CA LEU A 353 24.04 -12.47 7.67
C LEU A 353 22.96 -11.40 7.61
N TYR A 354 22.78 -10.79 6.43
CA TYR A 354 21.99 -9.58 6.25
C TYR A 354 20.87 -9.72 5.21
N ARG A 355 20.88 -10.80 4.43
CA ARG A 355 19.80 -11.15 3.51
C ARG A 355 18.78 -12.03 4.21
N PHE A 356 17.54 -11.59 4.15
CA PHE A 356 16.35 -12.36 4.50
C PHE A 356 15.65 -12.73 3.18
N PRO A 357 14.91 -13.84 3.05
CA PRO A 357 14.77 -15.03 3.88
C PRO A 357 15.81 -16.12 3.50
N GLU A 358 15.65 -17.36 3.97
CA GLU A 358 16.48 -18.54 3.67
C GLU A 358 16.67 -18.86 2.15
N ASP A 359 16.00 -18.11 1.26
CA ASP A 359 16.09 -18.19 -0.19
C ASP A 359 16.91 -16.98 -0.75
N ASN A 360 18.13 -17.24 -1.24
CA ASN A 360 19.04 -16.24 -1.83
C ASN A 360 18.65 -15.75 -3.25
N GLY A 361 17.35 -15.77 -3.56
CA GLY A 361 16.81 -15.46 -4.88
C GLY A 361 16.75 -13.97 -5.21
N THR A 362 16.46 -13.65 -6.47
CA THR A 362 16.32 -12.28 -6.99
C THR A 362 14.91 -11.70 -6.81
N GLY A 363 13.92 -12.54 -6.47
CA GLY A 363 12.52 -12.16 -6.33
C GLY A 363 11.77 -11.95 -7.65
N ARG A 364 12.43 -12.02 -8.83
CA ARG A 364 11.86 -11.62 -10.14
C ARG A 364 10.61 -12.38 -10.55
N TYR A 365 10.44 -13.59 -10.03
CA TYR A 365 9.33 -14.51 -10.22
C TYR A 365 8.93 -14.70 -11.70
N ASP A 366 9.94 -14.76 -12.58
CA ASP A 366 9.79 -14.87 -14.04
C ASP A 366 10.17 -16.24 -14.60
N GLY A 367 10.59 -17.18 -13.74
CA GLY A 367 11.01 -18.53 -14.12
C GLY A 367 12.48 -18.64 -14.51
N SER A 368 13.26 -17.55 -14.43
CA SER A 368 14.71 -17.61 -14.53
C SER A 368 15.36 -18.23 -13.27
N ASP A 369 16.64 -18.60 -13.36
CA ASP A 369 17.36 -19.21 -12.26
C ASP A 369 17.36 -18.31 -11.00
N ASN A 370 17.14 -18.93 -9.84
CA ASN A 370 17.07 -18.23 -8.55
C ASN A 370 16.08 -17.05 -8.53
N SER A 371 14.99 -17.12 -9.29
CA SER A 371 14.02 -16.02 -9.39
C SER A 371 12.81 -16.15 -8.46
N CYS A 372 12.77 -17.12 -7.56
CA CYS A 372 11.58 -17.33 -6.72
C CYS A 372 11.18 -16.09 -5.91
N ALA A 373 9.86 -15.94 -5.72
CA ALA A 373 9.28 -14.84 -4.97
C ALA A 373 9.84 -14.80 -3.54
N TYR A 374 9.99 -13.59 -3.00
CA TYR A 374 10.37 -13.43 -1.60
C TYR A 374 9.22 -13.93 -0.71
N LYS A 375 9.55 -14.79 0.24
CA LYS A 375 8.58 -15.30 1.22
C LYS A 375 8.69 -14.48 2.51
N SER A 376 7.55 -14.08 3.02
CA SER A 376 7.44 -13.24 4.20
C SER A 376 6.22 -13.65 5.04
N THR A 377 5.90 -12.90 6.08
CA THR A 377 4.78 -13.20 6.98
C THR A 377 3.97 -11.94 7.30
N SER A 378 2.69 -12.13 7.63
CA SER A 378 1.86 -11.06 8.17
C SER A 378 2.07 -10.84 9.67
N GLU A 379 2.77 -11.74 10.36
CA GLU A 379 3.10 -11.57 11.77
C GLU A 379 3.96 -10.33 12.00
N LYS A 380 3.68 -9.62 13.09
CA LYS A 380 4.46 -8.45 13.52
C LYS A 380 5.74 -8.91 14.22
N LYS A 381 6.68 -9.44 13.44
CA LYS A 381 8.01 -9.86 13.89
C LYS A 381 9.07 -9.37 12.93
N LYS A 382 10.32 -9.48 13.36
CA LYS A 382 11.46 -9.13 12.52
C LYS A 382 11.50 -9.99 11.27
N GLN A 383 11.64 -9.32 10.13
CA GLN A 383 11.75 -9.92 8.81
C GLN A 383 12.57 -9.00 7.89
N GLY A 384 12.88 -9.50 6.70
CA GLY A 384 13.53 -8.72 5.65
C GLY A 384 12.66 -7.63 5.10
N THR A 385 13.24 -6.44 4.95
CA THR A 385 12.62 -5.29 4.31
C THR A 385 13.27 -5.05 2.95
N VAL A 386 12.47 -4.91 1.89
CA VAL A 386 12.98 -4.51 0.58
C VAL A 386 13.09 -2.99 0.52
N TYR A 387 14.28 -2.46 0.27
CA TYR A 387 14.51 -1.04 0.06
C TYR A 387 14.54 -0.78 -1.45
N VAL A 388 13.68 0.13 -1.91
CA VAL A 388 13.57 0.52 -3.31
C VAL A 388 13.84 2.00 -3.45
N VAL A 389 14.96 2.32 -4.10
CA VAL A 389 15.30 3.66 -4.55
C VAL A 389 14.72 3.83 -5.96
N ALA A 390 13.82 4.78 -6.15
CA ALA A 390 13.13 5.05 -7.41
C ALA A 390 13.06 6.57 -7.68
N GLY A 391 14.21 7.24 -7.54
CA GLY A 391 14.34 8.69 -7.66
C GLY A 391 14.59 9.20 -9.08
N SER A 392 14.20 8.44 -10.12
CA SER A 392 14.49 8.79 -11.52
C SER A 392 13.25 9.20 -12.32
N ALA A 393 12.16 9.62 -11.65
CA ALA A 393 10.93 9.97 -12.35
C ALA A 393 10.97 11.35 -13.02
N GLY A 394 11.92 12.23 -12.64
CA GLY A 394 12.15 13.53 -13.28
C GLY A 394 13.64 13.82 -13.39
N ALA A 395 14.36 13.90 -12.29
CA ALA A 395 15.81 14.01 -12.33
C ALA A 395 16.49 12.72 -12.79
N LEU A 396 17.67 12.91 -13.39
CA LEU A 396 18.60 11.85 -13.74
C LEU A 396 19.99 12.25 -13.24
N GLY A 397 20.67 11.31 -12.62
CA GLY A 397 21.98 11.57 -12.03
C GLY A 397 22.69 10.28 -11.70
N TYR A 398 24.02 10.33 -11.73
CA TYR A 398 24.87 9.21 -11.35
C TYR A 398 26.27 9.74 -11.02
N ASN A 399 26.90 9.18 -9.99
CA ASN A 399 28.29 9.46 -9.67
C ASN A 399 29.22 8.41 -10.29
N PRO A 400 30.01 8.73 -11.34
CA PRO A 400 30.85 7.77 -12.05
C PRO A 400 31.91 7.07 -11.21
N ALA A 401 32.23 7.60 -10.02
CA ALA A 401 33.19 6.99 -9.12
C ALA A 401 32.61 5.83 -8.28
N LEU A 402 31.28 5.63 -8.28
CA LEU A 402 30.62 4.66 -7.40
C LEU A 402 30.21 3.39 -8.16
N GLY A 403 30.51 2.21 -7.61
CA GLY A 403 29.95 0.93 -8.07
C GLY A 403 28.51 0.72 -7.56
N PRO A 404 27.76 -0.30 -8.02
CA PRO A 404 26.45 -0.60 -7.45
C PRO A 404 26.59 -0.97 -5.95
N HIS A 405 25.63 -0.56 -5.12
CA HIS A 405 25.65 -0.94 -3.71
C HIS A 405 25.43 -2.47 -3.60
N PRO A 406 26.25 -3.24 -2.86
CA PRO A 406 26.25 -4.70 -2.89
C PRO A 406 24.96 -5.34 -2.34
N VAL A 407 24.18 -4.60 -1.56
CA VAL A 407 22.82 -5.01 -1.12
C VAL A 407 21.80 -5.03 -2.26
N MET A 408 22.11 -4.41 -3.41
CA MET A 408 21.19 -4.29 -4.52
C MET A 408 21.18 -5.57 -5.37
N VAL A 409 19.97 -6.04 -5.66
CA VAL A 409 19.69 -7.07 -6.66
C VAL A 409 19.71 -6.45 -8.06
N SER A 410 19.23 -5.22 -8.18
CA SER A 410 19.10 -4.51 -9.45
C SER A 410 19.45 -3.04 -9.25
N THR A 411 20.20 -2.49 -10.21
CA THR A 411 20.57 -1.07 -10.28
C THR A 411 20.47 -0.63 -11.73
N GLN A 412 19.73 0.45 -11.99
CA GLN A 412 19.61 1.07 -13.30
C GLN A 412 19.97 2.55 -13.17
N ARG A 413 21.06 2.94 -13.83
CA ARG A 413 21.63 4.29 -13.78
C ARG A 413 21.24 5.03 -15.06
N GLN A 414 20.96 6.33 -14.93
CA GLN A 414 20.57 7.18 -16.07
C GLN A 414 19.36 6.63 -16.84
N ALA A 415 18.48 5.93 -16.13
CA ALA A 415 17.28 5.31 -16.64
C ALA A 415 16.07 5.95 -15.95
N GLY A 416 15.33 6.78 -16.68
CA GLY A 416 14.13 7.38 -16.12
C GLY A 416 12.98 6.39 -16.09
N GLY A 417 12.28 6.35 -14.98
CA GLY A 417 11.15 5.46 -14.83
C GLY A 417 10.31 5.77 -13.61
N SER A 418 9.19 5.07 -13.53
CA SER A 418 8.29 5.09 -12.38
C SER A 418 8.27 3.72 -11.73
N PHE A 419 8.04 3.70 -10.41
CA PHE A 419 7.82 2.46 -9.70
C PHE A 419 6.32 2.19 -9.59
N TYR A 420 5.94 0.93 -9.79
CA TYR A 420 4.57 0.48 -9.66
C TYR A 420 4.53 -0.80 -8.85
N PHE A 421 3.51 -0.97 -8.01
CA PHE A 421 3.18 -2.26 -7.46
C PHE A 421 1.69 -2.44 -7.27
N ASP A 422 1.26 -3.71 -7.26
CA ASP A 422 -0.06 -4.07 -6.80
C ASP A 422 -0.03 -5.10 -5.69
N VAL A 423 -1.01 -4.99 -4.79
CA VAL A 423 -1.25 -5.92 -3.71
C VAL A 423 -2.57 -6.63 -3.94
N GLU A 424 -2.54 -7.95 -3.93
CA GLU A 424 -3.69 -8.84 -3.99
C GLU A 424 -3.63 -9.81 -2.81
N ASP A 425 -4.45 -9.55 -1.78
CA ASP A 425 -4.47 -10.34 -0.54
C ASP A 425 -3.07 -10.52 0.10
N ASN A 426 -2.43 -11.67 -0.06
CA ASN A 426 -1.12 -12.01 0.47
C ASN A 426 -0.01 -12.03 -0.60
N ARG A 427 -0.24 -11.45 -1.77
CA ARG A 427 0.74 -11.26 -2.83
C ARG A 427 0.95 -9.79 -3.14
N LEU A 428 2.21 -9.38 -3.30
CA LEU A 428 2.62 -8.09 -3.83
C LEU A 428 3.46 -8.35 -5.08
N ASP A 429 3.10 -7.73 -6.20
CA ASP A 429 3.89 -7.72 -7.43
C ASP A 429 4.34 -6.28 -7.73
N ALA A 430 5.64 -6.08 -7.93
CA ALA A 430 6.25 -4.78 -8.14
C ALA A 430 7.07 -4.73 -9.44
N LYS A 431 7.14 -3.55 -10.05
CA LYS A 431 7.74 -3.31 -11.36
C LYS A 431 8.40 -1.93 -11.39
N PHE A 432 9.57 -1.86 -12.00
CA PHE A 432 10.13 -0.59 -12.47
C PHE A 432 9.80 -0.42 -13.96
N ILE A 433 9.11 0.66 -14.27
CA ILE A 433 8.61 0.99 -15.60
C ILE A 433 9.50 2.09 -16.16
N GLN A 434 10.46 1.69 -17.00
CA GLN A 434 11.37 2.60 -17.67
C GLN A 434 10.77 3.05 -19.00
N TYR A 435 10.95 4.31 -19.39
CA TYR A 435 10.64 4.71 -20.76
C TYR A 435 11.78 4.30 -21.71
N ASN A 436 11.43 3.86 -22.92
CA ASN A 436 12.41 3.50 -23.96
C ASN A 436 12.47 4.57 -25.06
N THR A 437 11.31 4.91 -25.60
CA THR A 437 11.09 6.01 -26.54
C THR A 437 9.91 6.84 -26.02
N PRO A 438 9.67 8.06 -26.52
CA PRO A 438 8.52 8.84 -26.07
C PRO A 438 7.23 8.02 -26.17
N SER A 439 6.55 7.82 -25.04
CA SER A 439 5.31 7.02 -24.88
C SER A 439 5.43 5.49 -24.91
N ASP A 440 6.62 4.89 -25.08
CA ASP A 440 6.81 3.44 -24.95
C ASP A 440 7.49 3.08 -23.62
N TYR A 441 7.23 1.88 -23.11
CA TYR A 441 7.74 1.44 -21.83
C TYR A 441 8.35 0.04 -21.88
N ALA A 442 9.31 -0.20 -20.98
CA ALA A 442 9.80 -1.53 -20.65
C ALA A 442 9.73 -1.76 -19.14
N ILE A 443 9.40 -3.00 -18.76
CA ILE A 443 9.59 -3.48 -17.39
C ILE A 443 11.01 -4.01 -17.31
N THR A 444 11.92 -3.20 -16.79
CA THR A 444 13.36 -3.51 -16.75
C THR A 444 13.75 -4.24 -15.46
N ASP A 445 12.93 -4.12 -14.42
CA ASP A 445 13.00 -4.93 -13.22
C ASP A 445 11.61 -5.20 -12.64
N GLN A 446 11.47 -6.32 -11.96
CA GLN A 446 10.25 -6.70 -11.26
C GLN A 446 10.58 -7.63 -10.10
N PHE A 447 9.68 -7.72 -9.13
CA PHE A 447 9.76 -8.73 -8.08
C PHE A 447 8.39 -9.04 -7.47
N THR A 448 8.29 -10.19 -6.83
CA THR A 448 7.09 -10.63 -6.11
C THR A 448 7.43 -10.94 -4.65
N VAL A 449 6.56 -10.52 -3.74
CA VAL A 449 6.56 -10.92 -2.32
C VAL A 449 5.28 -11.68 -2.03
N MET A 450 5.39 -12.83 -1.36
CA MET A 450 4.25 -13.63 -0.92
C MET A 450 4.30 -13.84 0.60
N LYS A 451 3.19 -13.54 1.29
CA LYS A 451 3.06 -13.68 2.75
C LYS A 451 2.33 -14.94 3.14
N ASP A 452 2.80 -15.57 4.22
CA ASP A 452 2.12 -16.70 4.87
C ASP A 452 1.86 -17.86 3.88
N VAL A 453 2.88 -18.15 3.05
CA VAL A 453 2.86 -19.22 2.04
C VAL A 453 3.81 -20.36 2.43
N GLY A 454 3.72 -21.50 1.75
CA GLY A 454 4.55 -22.66 2.08
C GLY A 454 3.97 -23.52 3.20
N LEU A 455 2.63 -23.60 3.25
CA LEU A 455 1.88 -24.22 4.34
C LEU A 455 2.15 -25.73 4.38
N THR A 456 2.52 -26.25 5.55
CA THR A 456 2.47 -27.69 5.83
C THR A 456 1.42 -27.93 6.90
N GLN A 457 0.37 -28.68 6.58
CA GLN A 457 -0.76 -28.89 7.47
C GLN A 457 -1.18 -30.36 7.54
N THR A 458 -1.49 -30.83 8.74
CA THR A 458 -2.18 -32.11 8.94
C THR A 458 -3.63 -31.85 9.29
N LEU A 459 -4.54 -32.45 8.53
CA LEU A 459 -5.99 -32.31 8.64
C LEU A 459 -6.58 -33.69 8.94
N THR A 460 -7.61 -33.75 9.77
CA THR A 460 -8.27 -35.02 10.09
C THR A 460 -9.77 -34.94 9.83
N VAL A 461 -10.21 -35.74 8.86
CA VAL A 461 -11.56 -35.71 8.32
C VAL A 461 -12.32 -36.92 8.84
N PRO A 462 -13.60 -36.76 9.25
CA PRO A 462 -14.43 -37.88 9.64
C PRO A 462 -14.66 -38.85 8.48
N ALA A 463 -14.95 -40.11 8.82
CA ALA A 463 -15.21 -41.15 7.84
C ALA A 463 -16.33 -40.75 6.86
N GLY A 464 -16.05 -40.89 5.56
CA GLY A 464 -17.03 -40.63 4.49
C GLY A 464 -17.27 -39.15 4.17
N GLN A 465 -16.48 -38.22 4.74
CA GLN A 465 -16.62 -36.79 4.47
C GLN A 465 -15.58 -36.23 3.54
N SER A 466 -15.96 -35.17 2.83
CA SER A 466 -15.08 -34.38 2.01
C SER A 466 -14.40 -33.27 2.81
N ILE A 467 -13.21 -32.86 2.39
CA ILE A 467 -12.58 -31.61 2.84
C ILE A 467 -12.12 -30.78 1.64
N THR A 468 -12.23 -29.46 1.77
CA THR A 468 -11.65 -28.52 0.81
C THR A 468 -10.23 -28.17 1.27
N LEU A 469 -9.25 -28.45 0.41
CA LEU A 469 -7.89 -27.94 0.55
C LEU A 469 -7.76 -26.69 -0.31
N THR A 470 -7.12 -25.65 0.21
CA THR A 470 -6.93 -24.38 -0.49
C THR A 470 -5.46 -24.00 -0.42
N ALA A 471 -4.85 -23.77 -1.58
CA ALA A 471 -3.49 -23.25 -1.66
C ALA A 471 -3.42 -21.86 -0.98
N SER A 472 -2.42 -21.68 -0.13
CA SER A 472 -2.15 -20.48 0.66
C SER A 472 -1.74 -19.29 -0.21
N TYR A 473 -1.31 -19.52 -1.45
CA TYR A 473 -0.80 -18.51 -2.37
C TYR A 473 -1.72 -18.22 -3.57
N ILE A 474 -1.50 -17.06 -4.21
CA ILE A 474 -2.17 -16.64 -5.45
C ILE A 474 -1.19 -16.79 -6.62
N SER A 475 -1.38 -17.83 -7.43
CA SER A 475 -0.57 -18.10 -8.62
C SER A 475 -1.30 -19.12 -9.51
N ASP A 476 -0.57 -19.83 -10.36
CA ASP A 476 -1.02 -21.08 -10.94
C ASP A 476 -0.83 -22.26 -9.97
N TYR A 477 -1.59 -23.35 -10.19
CA TYR A 477 -1.67 -24.47 -9.25
C TYR A 477 -1.47 -25.81 -9.95
N GLN A 478 -0.59 -26.63 -9.39
CA GLN A 478 -0.30 -27.99 -9.85
C GLN A 478 -0.45 -28.94 -8.66
N TRP A 479 -1.64 -29.53 -8.53
CA TRP A 479 -1.92 -30.50 -7.48
C TRP A 479 -1.43 -31.89 -7.87
N SER A 480 -0.86 -32.60 -6.90
CA SER A 480 -0.47 -34.01 -7.00
C SER A 480 -0.67 -34.71 -5.65
N SER A 481 -0.67 -36.04 -5.66
CA SER A 481 -0.68 -36.84 -4.42
C SER A 481 0.33 -37.98 -4.50
N PRO A 482 1.37 -37.98 -3.66
CA PRO A 482 2.32 -39.11 -3.58
C PRO A 482 1.66 -40.43 -3.18
N THR A 483 0.54 -40.37 -2.47
CA THR A 483 -0.25 -41.52 -2.00
C THR A 483 -1.39 -41.90 -2.95
N ASN A 484 -1.64 -41.09 -3.99
CA ASN A 484 -2.64 -41.35 -5.01
C ASN A 484 -2.12 -40.81 -6.36
N GLY A 485 -1.35 -41.65 -7.06
CA GLY A 485 -0.67 -41.25 -8.31
C GLY A 485 -1.61 -40.84 -9.46
N GLY A 486 -2.92 -41.08 -9.36
CA GLY A 486 -3.92 -40.63 -10.34
C GLY A 486 -4.51 -39.23 -10.04
N PHE A 487 -4.18 -38.61 -8.91
CA PHE A 487 -4.75 -37.33 -8.51
C PHE A 487 -4.02 -36.16 -9.16
N SER A 488 -4.76 -35.29 -9.85
CA SER A 488 -4.29 -33.99 -10.33
C SER A 488 -5.44 -32.98 -10.35
N ALA A 489 -5.10 -31.70 -10.21
CA ALA A 489 -6.01 -30.56 -10.31
C ALA A 489 -5.22 -29.27 -10.53
N SER A 490 -5.90 -28.20 -10.96
CA SER A 490 -5.29 -26.91 -11.29
C SER A 490 -6.00 -25.68 -10.73
N THR A 491 -7.02 -25.88 -9.88
CA THR A 491 -7.73 -24.81 -9.19
C THR A 491 -7.06 -24.47 -7.87
N ARG A 492 -7.26 -23.24 -7.37
CA ARG A 492 -6.73 -22.82 -6.06
C ARG A 492 -7.20 -23.72 -4.91
N SER A 493 -8.45 -24.18 -5.00
CA SER A 493 -9.04 -25.09 -4.03
C SER A 493 -9.48 -26.39 -4.69
N VAL A 494 -9.35 -27.49 -3.96
CA VAL A 494 -9.75 -28.83 -4.39
C VAL A 494 -10.57 -29.49 -3.29
N VAL A 495 -11.59 -30.24 -3.68
CA VAL A 495 -12.37 -31.07 -2.76
C VAL A 495 -11.83 -32.49 -2.84
N ILE A 496 -11.46 -33.06 -1.70
CA ILE A 496 -10.97 -34.44 -1.61
C ILE A 496 -11.88 -35.26 -0.70
N ASN A 497 -11.96 -36.56 -0.99
CA ASN A 497 -12.68 -37.54 -0.19
C ASN A 497 -11.67 -38.59 0.31
N PRO A 498 -11.01 -38.37 1.46
CA PRO A 498 -10.04 -39.32 1.98
C PRO A 498 -10.74 -40.65 2.32
N PRO A 499 -10.21 -41.81 1.85
CA PRO A 499 -10.73 -43.10 2.25
C PRO A 499 -10.69 -43.28 3.77
N VAL A 500 -11.70 -43.95 4.33
CA VAL A 500 -11.77 -44.24 5.77
C VAL A 500 -10.56 -45.08 6.20
N GLY A 501 -9.92 -44.68 7.30
CA GLY A 501 -8.71 -45.31 7.82
C GLY A 501 -7.42 -45.00 7.06
N SER A 502 -7.46 -44.09 6.07
CA SER A 502 -6.28 -43.75 5.26
C SER A 502 -5.58 -42.46 5.71
N THR A 503 -4.30 -42.37 5.41
CA THR A 503 -3.54 -41.11 5.44
C THR A 503 -3.08 -40.83 4.02
N SER A 504 -3.54 -39.72 3.45
CA SER A 504 -3.19 -39.29 2.10
C SER A 504 -2.47 -37.96 2.14
N THR A 505 -1.39 -37.83 1.39
CA THR A 505 -0.66 -36.55 1.24
C THR A 505 -1.04 -35.92 -0.08
N TYR A 506 -1.36 -34.63 -0.04
CA TYR A 506 -1.65 -33.80 -1.19
C TYR A 506 -0.66 -32.65 -1.22
N VAL A 507 -0.12 -32.39 -2.40
CA VAL A 507 0.89 -31.36 -2.62
C VAL A 507 0.37 -30.44 -3.71
N VAL A 508 0.43 -29.14 -3.50
CA VAL A 508 0.19 -28.14 -4.55
C VAL A 508 1.43 -27.29 -4.71
N ARG A 509 1.89 -27.17 -5.96
CA ARG A 509 3.04 -26.33 -6.35
C ARG A 509 2.62 -25.33 -7.42
N ASP A 510 3.35 -24.24 -7.55
CA ASP A 510 3.26 -23.40 -8.73
C ASP A 510 4.15 -23.94 -9.87
N SER A 511 3.87 -23.52 -11.10
CA SER A 511 4.61 -23.94 -12.31
C SER A 511 6.10 -23.62 -12.26
N LYS A 512 6.50 -22.65 -11.44
CA LYS A 512 7.89 -22.22 -11.27
C LYS A 512 8.62 -23.00 -10.18
N ASN A 513 7.94 -23.90 -9.47
CA ASN A 513 8.47 -24.65 -8.33
C ASN A 513 9.02 -23.78 -7.18
N CYS A 514 8.48 -22.58 -7.02
CA CYS A 514 8.92 -21.60 -6.04
C CYS A 514 8.15 -21.67 -4.73
N VAL A 515 6.88 -22.06 -4.79
CA VAL A 515 6.00 -22.17 -3.63
C VAL A 515 5.30 -23.53 -3.65
N GLN A 516 5.24 -24.17 -2.48
CA GLN A 516 4.58 -25.45 -2.30
C GLN A 516 3.82 -25.45 -0.98
N ASP A 517 2.56 -25.87 -1.01
CA ASP A 517 1.88 -26.33 0.20
C ASP A 517 1.76 -27.86 0.24
N VAL A 518 1.77 -28.42 1.45
CA VAL A 518 1.67 -29.85 1.74
C VAL A 518 0.54 -30.08 2.74
N PHE A 519 -0.43 -30.89 2.36
CA PHE A 519 -1.56 -31.29 3.19
C PHE A 519 -1.49 -32.79 3.46
N THR A 520 -1.38 -33.17 4.73
CA THR A 520 -1.54 -34.56 5.16
C THR A 520 -2.96 -34.74 5.68
N VAL A 521 -3.77 -35.53 4.98
CA VAL A 521 -5.19 -35.71 5.28
C VAL A 521 -5.42 -37.12 5.80
N ILE A 522 -5.89 -37.20 7.03
CA ILE A 522 -6.20 -38.45 7.72
C ILE A 522 -7.71 -38.65 7.62
N GLY A 523 -8.15 -39.64 6.85
CA GLY A 523 -9.53 -40.13 6.88
C GLY A 523 -9.69 -40.99 8.14
N SER A 524 -10.15 -40.40 9.24
CA SER A 524 -10.29 -41.09 10.52
C SER A 524 -11.74 -41.58 10.75
N GLY A 525 -12.02 -42.14 11.92
CA GLY A 525 -13.37 -42.46 12.37
C GLY A 525 -14.18 -41.19 12.74
N PRO A 526 -14.73 -41.07 13.95
CA PRO A 526 -15.52 -39.92 14.35
C PRO A 526 -14.73 -38.60 14.29
N MET A 527 -15.43 -37.48 14.01
CA MET A 527 -14.90 -36.13 14.18
C MET A 527 -14.44 -35.93 15.63
N PHE A 528 -13.38 -35.17 15.88
CA PHE A 528 -12.92 -34.93 17.25
C PHE A 528 -12.52 -33.50 17.53
N THR A 529 -12.43 -33.17 18.81
CA THR A 529 -12.05 -31.84 19.28
C THR A 529 -10.53 -31.65 19.24
N LEU A 530 -10.06 -30.59 18.58
CA LEU A 530 -8.65 -30.18 18.51
C LEU A 530 -8.17 -29.40 19.74
N LYS A 531 -9.08 -28.69 20.41
CA LYS A 531 -8.83 -27.88 21.60
C LYS A 531 -10.10 -27.76 22.44
N ALA A 532 -9.97 -27.27 23.67
CA ALA A 532 -11.14 -26.87 24.46
C ALA A 532 -11.78 -25.60 23.84
N GLY A 533 -13.11 -25.47 23.93
CA GLY A 533 -13.80 -24.31 23.38
C GLY A 533 -15.31 -24.49 23.24
N ASN A 534 -15.95 -23.55 22.54
CA ASN A 534 -17.39 -23.59 22.32
C ASN A 534 -17.75 -24.52 21.15
N TRP A 535 -18.88 -25.22 21.25
CA TRP A 535 -19.36 -26.13 20.19
C TRP A 535 -19.53 -25.41 18.85
N ASN A 536 -19.95 -24.14 18.87
CA ASN A 536 -20.20 -23.31 17.70
C ASN A 536 -18.95 -22.61 17.14
N ASP A 537 -17.75 -22.95 17.62
CA ASP A 537 -16.48 -22.53 17.03
C ASP A 537 -15.98 -23.62 16.07
N PRO A 538 -15.95 -23.39 14.73
CA PRO A 538 -15.46 -24.36 13.76
C PRO A 538 -14.04 -24.85 14.05
N THR A 539 -13.19 -23.99 14.62
CA THR A 539 -11.78 -24.27 14.88
C THR A 539 -11.56 -25.24 16.06
N VAL A 540 -12.61 -25.55 16.82
CA VAL A 540 -12.59 -26.59 17.87
C VAL A 540 -12.60 -27.99 17.24
N TRP A 541 -13.07 -28.16 16.01
CA TRP A 541 -13.36 -29.48 15.42
C TRP A 541 -12.35 -29.87 14.34
N SER A 542 -12.04 -31.18 14.25
CA SER A 542 -11.04 -31.72 13.33
C SER A 542 -11.32 -31.46 11.84
N GLY A 543 -12.59 -31.21 11.48
CA GLY A 543 -13.02 -30.83 10.13
C GLY A 543 -13.16 -29.31 9.87
N ASN A 544 -12.74 -28.46 10.81
CA ASN A 544 -12.89 -26.99 10.76
C ASN A 544 -14.33 -26.51 10.40
N ARG A 545 -15.34 -27.22 10.92
CA ARG A 545 -16.78 -26.93 10.77
C ARG A 545 -17.55 -27.39 11.99
N ILE A 546 -18.75 -26.85 12.18
CA ILE A 546 -19.64 -27.28 13.27
C ILE A 546 -20.18 -28.69 13.00
N PRO A 547 -20.23 -29.58 14.01
CA PRO A 547 -20.91 -30.86 13.92
C PRO A 547 -22.38 -30.75 13.52
N THR A 548 -22.84 -31.70 12.72
CA THR A 548 -24.24 -31.87 12.32
C THR A 548 -24.79 -33.19 12.82
N SER A 549 -26.09 -33.43 12.60
CA SER A 549 -26.77 -34.69 12.95
C SER A 549 -26.20 -35.95 12.29
N THR A 550 -25.27 -35.83 11.33
CA THR A 550 -24.63 -36.97 10.66
C THR A 550 -23.25 -37.31 11.24
N ASP A 551 -22.75 -36.52 12.20
CA ASP A 551 -21.39 -36.65 12.71
C ASP A 551 -21.30 -37.53 13.95
N GLU A 552 -20.52 -38.61 13.88
CA GLU A 552 -20.02 -39.24 15.10
C GLU A 552 -18.88 -38.39 15.67
N LEU A 553 -18.91 -38.11 16.98
CA LEU A 553 -17.96 -37.24 17.67
C LEU A 553 -17.16 -38.01 18.73
N GLN A 554 -15.88 -37.68 18.86
CA GLN A 554 -15.00 -38.06 19.96
C GLN A 554 -14.48 -36.80 20.65
N LEU A 555 -14.97 -36.51 21.85
CA LEU A 555 -14.48 -35.37 22.63
C LEU A 555 -13.19 -35.74 23.36
N LYS A 556 -12.09 -35.14 22.90
CA LYS A 556 -10.75 -35.23 23.50
C LYS A 556 -10.43 -34.04 24.41
N HIS A 557 -11.25 -32.99 24.33
CA HIS A 557 -11.14 -31.76 25.10
C HIS A 557 -12.52 -31.35 25.61
N ILE A 558 -12.56 -30.52 26.65
CA ILE A 558 -13.81 -29.97 27.18
C ILE A 558 -14.44 -29.05 26.13
N VAL A 559 -15.70 -29.33 25.78
CA VAL A 559 -16.49 -28.49 24.88
C VAL A 559 -17.66 -27.91 25.65
N SER A 560 -17.97 -26.64 25.38
CA SER A 560 -19.13 -25.95 25.96
C SER A 560 -20.17 -25.65 24.89
N VAL A 561 -21.41 -26.07 25.12
CA VAL A 561 -22.57 -25.63 24.34
C VAL A 561 -23.12 -24.38 25.01
N PRO A 562 -23.15 -23.22 24.33
CA PRO A 562 -23.62 -21.97 24.94
C PRO A 562 -25.09 -22.03 25.40
N ASP A 563 -25.47 -21.14 26.30
CA ASP A 563 -26.85 -20.99 26.78
C ASP A 563 -27.86 -20.86 25.62
N ASN A 564 -29.05 -21.41 25.80
CA ASN A 564 -30.16 -21.39 24.84
C ASN A 564 -29.82 -21.93 23.44
N THR A 565 -28.77 -22.74 23.32
CA THR A 565 -28.32 -23.29 22.02
C THR A 565 -28.70 -24.76 21.87
N GLN A 566 -29.28 -25.12 20.72
CA GLN A 566 -29.49 -26.51 20.32
C GLN A 566 -28.42 -26.93 19.30
N VAL A 567 -27.76 -28.05 19.57
CA VAL A 567 -26.73 -28.64 18.72
C VAL A 567 -27.06 -30.09 18.38
N HIS A 568 -26.44 -30.60 17.32
CA HIS A 568 -26.75 -31.90 16.74
C HIS A 568 -25.49 -32.74 16.53
N ALA A 569 -25.61 -34.05 16.75
CA ALA A 569 -24.60 -35.05 16.42
C ALA A 569 -25.29 -36.38 16.07
N LEU A 570 -24.63 -37.29 15.37
CA LEU A 570 -25.09 -38.68 15.25
C LEU A 570 -24.78 -39.44 16.54
N LYS A 571 -23.56 -39.28 17.06
CA LYS A 571 -23.09 -39.94 18.28
C LYS A 571 -22.05 -39.08 18.97
N VAL A 572 -21.94 -39.15 20.29
CA VAL A 572 -20.86 -38.49 21.04
C VAL A 572 -20.20 -39.49 21.99
N SER A 573 -18.90 -39.63 21.85
CA SER A 573 -18.00 -40.44 22.68
C SER A 573 -16.99 -39.51 23.38
N TYR A 574 -16.42 -39.95 24.49
CA TYR A 574 -15.56 -39.11 25.35
C TYR A 574 -14.24 -39.83 25.67
N ASP A 575 -13.12 -39.11 25.63
CA ASP A 575 -11.87 -39.58 26.23
C ASP A 575 -11.99 -39.56 27.77
N PRO A 576 -11.24 -40.41 28.50
CA PRO A 576 -11.29 -40.45 29.95
C PRO A 576 -11.08 -39.06 30.59
N GLY A 577 -12.01 -38.64 31.45
CA GLY A 577 -11.95 -37.35 32.15
C GLY A 577 -12.48 -36.13 31.37
N ILE A 578 -12.93 -36.31 30.12
CA ILE A 578 -13.52 -35.25 29.30
C ILE A 578 -15.04 -35.16 29.50
N LYS A 579 -15.55 -33.93 29.49
CA LYS A 579 -16.99 -33.64 29.62
C LYS A 579 -17.46 -32.61 28.59
N LEU A 580 -18.71 -32.79 28.15
CA LEU A 580 -19.47 -31.76 27.44
C LEU A 580 -20.19 -30.90 28.47
N GLN A 581 -19.96 -29.59 28.45
CA GLN A 581 -20.65 -28.64 29.32
C GLN A 581 -21.84 -28.07 28.57
N LEU A 582 -23.03 -28.19 29.15
CA LEU A 582 -24.23 -27.57 28.61
C LEU A 582 -24.53 -26.30 29.39
N GLY A 583 -24.62 -25.18 28.66
CA GLY A 583 -25.13 -23.93 29.20
C GLY A 583 -26.60 -24.03 29.61
N THR A 584 -27.11 -22.97 30.22
CA THR A 584 -28.49 -22.85 30.66
C THR A 584 -29.43 -23.05 29.46
N GLN A 585 -30.36 -24.01 29.55
CA GLN A 585 -31.28 -24.40 28.46
C GLN A 585 -30.60 -24.90 27.15
N ALA A 586 -29.30 -25.18 27.17
CA ALA A 586 -28.63 -25.79 26.03
C ALA A 586 -29.08 -27.24 25.82
N LYS A 587 -29.14 -27.70 24.57
CA LYS A 587 -29.57 -29.06 24.20
C LYS A 587 -28.64 -29.67 23.19
N LEU A 588 -28.19 -30.89 23.44
CA LEU A 588 -27.60 -31.77 22.42
C LEU A 588 -28.66 -32.77 21.95
N SER A 589 -28.93 -32.80 20.65
CA SER A 589 -29.85 -33.75 20.02
C SER A 589 -29.04 -34.79 19.23
N LEU A 590 -29.15 -36.05 19.61
CA LEU A 590 -28.54 -37.15 18.86
C LEU A 590 -29.51 -37.66 17.79
N ALA A 591 -29.04 -37.84 16.56
CA ALA A 591 -29.81 -38.54 15.54
C ALA A 591 -29.80 -40.05 15.84
N ASN A 592 -30.99 -40.67 15.80
CA ASN A 592 -31.15 -42.11 15.97
C ASN A 592 -30.93 -42.86 14.66
#